data_AF-A0A965X5G5-F1
#
_entry.id   AF-A0A965X5G5-F1
#
_cell.length_a   1.000
_cell.length_b   1.000
_cell.length_c   1.000
_cell.angle_alpha   90.00
_cell.angle_beta   90.00
_cell.angle_gamma   90.00
#
_symmetry.space_group_name_H-M   'P 1'
#
loop_
_entity.id
_entity.type
_entity.pdbx_description
1 polymer ?
#
loop_
_entity_poly.entity_id
_entity_poly.type
_entity_poly.pdbx_seq_one_letter_code
_entity_poly.pdbx_strand_id
1 'polypeptide(L)' 'MKVIGVRFKSSGRIYYFDPLEFEFSEGDGVIVETARGQEYGEVAQVA' A
#
# COMPACT_ATOMS: atom_id res chain seq x y z
N MET A 1 -10.66 7.20 -10.39
CA MET A 1 -10.71 6.36 -9.18
C MET A 1 -9.26 6.18 -8.79
N LYS A 2 -8.82 6.73 -7.65
CA LYS A 2 -7.41 6.69 -7.25
C LYS A 2 -7.11 5.35 -6.58
N VAL A 3 -5.96 4.76 -6.85
CA VAL A 3 -5.49 3.55 -6.18
C VAL A 3 -4.01 3.68 -5.87
N ILE A 4 -3.58 3.05 -4.78
CA ILE A 4 -2.16 2.92 -4.46
C ILE A 4 -1.76 1.45 -4.52
N GLY A 5 -0.62 1.17 -5.13
CA GLY A 5 0.03 -0.13 -5.08
C GLY A 5 0.96 -0.19 -3.86
N VAL A 6 0.73 -1.12 -2.95
CA VAL A 6 1.57 -1.34 -1.76
C VAL A 6 2.35 -2.65 -1.90
N ARG A 7 3.67 -2.57 -1.73
CA ARG A 7 4.59 -3.71 -1.75
C ARG A 7 4.96 -4.12 -0.33
N PHE A 8 4.85 -5.42 -0.05
CA PHE A 8 5.23 -6.00 1.24
C PHE A 8 6.58 -6.71 1.14
N LYS A 9 7.48 -6.47 2.11
CA LYS A 9 8.83 -7.06 2.15
C LYS A 9 8.82 -8.60 2.21
N SER A 10 7.77 -9.19 2.78
CA SER A 10 7.64 -10.64 2.98
C SER A 10 7.43 -11.44 1.69
N SER A 11 6.75 -10.86 0.69
CA SER A 11 6.35 -11.58 -0.52
C SER A 11 6.81 -10.94 -1.83
N GLY A 12 7.25 -9.68 -1.81
CA GLY A 12 7.62 -8.91 -3.00
C GLY A 12 6.45 -8.59 -3.95
N ARG A 13 5.23 -9.03 -3.61
CA ARG A 13 4.01 -8.77 -4.38
C ARG A 13 3.47 -7.37 -4.09
N ILE A 14 2.88 -6.75 -5.09
CA ILE A 14 2.13 -5.49 -4.96
C ILE A 14 0.64 -5.80 -4.91
N TYR A 15 -0.06 -5.21 -3.94
CA TYR A 15 -1.51 -5.25 -3.83
C TYR A 15 -2.05 -3.82 -3.89
N TYR A 16 -3.26 -3.65 -4.40
CA TYR A 16 -3.86 -2.33 -4.62
C TYR A 16 -4.88 -2.01 -3.53
N PHE A 17 -4.83 -0.77 -3.05
CA PHE A 17 -5.67 -0.26 -1.98
C PHE A 17 -6.31 1.07 -2.39
N ASP A 18 -7.47 1.36 -1.80
CA ASP A 18 -8.10 2.67 -1.88
C ASP A 18 -7.34 3.64 -0.94
N PRO A 19 -6.76 4.74 -1.43
CA PRO A 19 -6.05 5.70 -0.60
C PRO A 19 -6.99 6.53 0.30
N LEU A 20 -8.31 6.40 0.14
CA LEU A 20 -9.31 7.19 0.83
C LEU A 20 -9.07 8.69 0.59
N GLU A 21 -8.93 9.47 1.67
CA GLU A 21 -8.65 10.91 1.62
C GLU A 21 -7.16 11.23 1.77
N PHE A 22 -6.29 10.22 1.87
CA PHE A 22 -4.86 10.41 2.04
C PHE A 22 -4.16 10.56 0.69
N GLU A 23 -3.14 11.42 0.65
CA GLU A 23 -2.22 11.52 -0.48
C GLU A 23 -0.91 10.83 -0.12
N PHE A 24 -0.39 10.05 -1.07
CA PHE A 24 0.83 9.26 -0.92
C PHE A 24 1.79 9.55 -2.06
N SER A 25 3.07 9.38 -1.79
CA SER A 25 4.16 9.34 -2.77
C SER A 25 4.75 7.94 -2.85
N GLU A 26 5.35 7.59 -3.99
CA GLU A 26 6.14 6.37 -4.09
C GLU A 26 7.30 6.39 -3.09
N GLY A 27 7.50 5.27 -2.39
CA GLY A 27 8.46 5.14 -1.30
C GLY A 27 7.89 5.40 0.10
N ASP A 28 6.66 5.93 0.21
CA ASP A 28 6.04 6.15 1.52
C ASP A 28 5.79 4.83 2.25
N GLY A 29 6.09 4.82 3.55
CA GLY A 29 5.77 3.70 4.43
C GLY A 29 4.31 3.74 4.85
N VAL A 30 3.63 2.61 4.75
CA VAL A 30 2.21 2.49 5.10
C VAL A 30 1.95 1.26 5.97
N ILE A 31 0.97 1.38 6.85
CA ILE A 31 0.36 0.25 7.56
C ILE A 31 -1.02 0.05 6.96
N VAL A 32 -1.31 -1.17 6.51
CA VAL A 32 -2.62 -1.52 5.94
C VAL A 32 -3.21 -2.71 6.67
N GLU A 33 -4.55 -2.76 6.74
CA GLU A 33 -5.27 -3.90 7.28
C GLU A 33 -5.46 -4.96 6.18
N THR A 34 -4.98 -6.18 6.41
CA THR A 34 -5.16 -7.32 5.51
C THR A 34 -6.01 -8.40 6.18
N ALA A 35 -6.40 -9.44 5.44
CA ALA A 35 -7.10 -10.58 6.01
C ALA A 35 -6.31 -11.33 7.10
N ARG A 36 -5.01 -11.02 7.27
CA ARG A 36 -4.12 -11.61 8.28
C ARG A 36 -3.79 -10.65 9.43
N GLY A 37 -4.40 -9.47 9.43
CA GLY A 37 -4.14 -8.38 10.38
C GLY A 37 -3.40 -7.21 9.75
N GLN A 38 -2.87 -6.32 10.58
CA GLN A 38 -2.09 -5.17 10.13
C GLN A 38 -0.72 -5.57 9.60
N GLU A 39 -0.36 -5.04 8.43
CA GLU A 39 0.94 -5.27 7.81
C GLU A 39 1.59 -3.94 7.38
N TYR A 40 2.91 -3.86 7.55
CA TYR A 40 3.72 -2.76 7.02
C TYR A 40 4.12 -3.02 5.57
N GLY A 41 3.95 -2.01 4.72
CA GLY A 41 4.38 -2.01 3.33
C GLY A 41 4.95 -0.66 2.91
N GLU A 42 5.31 -0.59 1.63
CA GLU A 42 5.83 0.61 0.98
C GLU A 42 5.00 0.89 -0.27
N VAL A 43 4.65 2.16 -0.50
CA VAL A 43 3.92 2.59 -1.70
C VAL A 43 4.83 2.44 -2.91
N ALA A 44 4.49 1.53 -3.82
CA ALA A 44 5.26 1.23 -5.02
C ALA A 44 4.71 1.92 -6.27
N GLN A 45 3.45 2.37 -6.25
CA GLN A 45 2.82 3.08 -7.36
C GLN A 45 1.62 3.91 -6.85
N VAL A 46 1.41 5.10 -7.41
CA VAL A 46 0.22 5.95 -7.19
C VAL A 46 -0.46 6.17 -8.54
N ALA A 47 -1.76 5.87 -8.64
CA ALA A 47 -2.54 5.93 -9.89
C ALA A 47 -3.92 6.58 -9.69
#